data_AF-A0A183LHM0-F1
#
_entry.id   AF-A0A183LHM0-F1
#
_cell.length_a   1.000
_cell.length_b   1.000
_cell.length_c   1.000
_cell.angle_alpha   90.00
_cell.angle_beta   90.00
_cell.angle_gamma   90.00
#
_symmetry.space_group_name_H-M   'P 1'
#
loop_
_entity.id
_entity.type
_entity.pdbx_description
1 polymer ?
#
loop_
_entity_poly.entity_id
_entity_poly.type
_entity_poly.pdbx_seq_one_letter_code
_entity_poly.pdbx_strand_id
1 'polypeptide(L)'
;MEDVRTRRGADTASDHHLVVANLKLKLKKNWTSGQTALQRMNKKAVINNIRTRAEKVQAQAEYTEANKRVKRSIRADKKKYVEELATTAEKATREGNMKQLHDTTKKLAVKCSKPDRPVKDKKGKPITEIQQQRNRWVEYFEELLNRPAPMNPPDIEAAHTDFPIDVNPPTKEEIRMAVRQIKNRKAAGPDDIPAEALKPNCNTTDHRRTVN
;
A
#
# COMPACT_ATOMS: atom_id res chain seq x y z
N MET A 1 -52.57 -17.17 -28.64
CA MET A 1 -52.27 -15.79 -28.20
C MET A 1 -51.85 -15.89 -26.75
N GLU A 2 -50.53 -15.88 -26.53
CA GLU A 2 -49.91 -15.94 -25.20
C GLU A 2 -49.96 -14.55 -24.58
N ASP A 3 -50.41 -14.45 -23.32
CA ASP A 3 -50.44 -13.17 -22.60
C ASP A 3 -49.43 -13.18 -21.43
N VAL A 4 -48.73 -12.07 -21.33
CA VAL A 4 -47.40 -11.90 -20.74
C VAL A 4 -47.50 -11.70 -19.23
N ARG A 5 -46.82 -12.55 -18.44
CA ARG A 5 -46.65 -12.36 -16.99
C ARG A 5 -45.68 -11.21 -16.70
N THR A 6 -46.21 -10.06 -16.30
CA THR A 6 -45.42 -8.93 -15.77
C THR A 6 -44.89 -9.27 -14.37
N ARG A 7 -43.57 -9.54 -14.25
CA ARG A 7 -42.90 -9.66 -12.94
C ARG A 7 -42.67 -8.25 -12.35
N ARG A 8 -43.07 -8.05 -11.09
CA ARG A 8 -42.72 -6.86 -10.29
C ARG A 8 -41.20 -6.69 -10.24
N GLY A 9 -40.74 -5.50 -10.60
CA GLY A 9 -39.35 -5.09 -10.46
C GLY A 9 -38.93 -5.05 -8.98
N ALA A 10 -37.68 -5.41 -8.72
CA ALA A 10 -37.06 -5.33 -7.40
C ALA A 10 -36.85 -3.85 -7.01
N ASP A 11 -37.39 -3.46 -5.86
CA ASP A 11 -37.20 -2.14 -5.26
C ASP A 11 -35.72 -1.89 -4.92
N THR A 12 -35.07 -1.00 -5.66
CA THR A 12 -33.71 -0.51 -5.38
C THR A 12 -33.64 0.52 -4.24
N ALA A 13 -34.76 0.77 -3.54
CA ALA A 13 -34.85 1.77 -2.49
C ALA A 13 -34.32 1.30 -1.11
N SER A 14 -34.25 -0.02 -0.87
CA SER A 14 -33.82 -0.59 0.41
C SER A 14 -32.32 -0.39 0.69
N ASP A 15 -31.47 -0.54 -0.32
CA ASP A 15 -30.01 -0.49 -0.17
C ASP A 15 -29.48 0.90 0.22
N HIS A 16 -30.25 1.95 -0.07
CA HIS A 16 -29.92 3.30 0.35
C HIS A 16 -29.99 3.48 1.88
N HIS A 17 -30.89 2.78 2.58
CA HIS A 17 -31.00 2.88 4.03
C HIS A 17 -29.83 2.21 4.76
N LEU A 18 -29.37 1.06 4.27
CA LEU A 18 -28.28 0.29 4.90
C LEU A 18 -26.94 1.03 4.80
N VAL A 19 -26.63 1.63 3.64
CA VAL A 19 -25.42 2.43 3.44
C VAL A 19 -25.46 3.70 4.29
N VAL A 20 -26.62 4.37 4.36
CA VAL A 20 -26.82 5.57 5.19
C VAL A 20 -26.64 5.24 6.67
N ALA A 21 -27.20 4.14 7.17
CA ALA A 21 -27.06 3.72 8.57
C ALA A 21 -25.60 3.39 8.93
N ASN A 22 -24.89 2.64 8.08
CA ASN A 22 -23.48 2.31 8.27
C ASN A 22 -22.58 3.55 8.26
N LEU A 23 -22.83 4.51 7.37
CA LEU A 23 -22.10 5.78 7.35
C LEU A 23 -22.35 6.59 8.63
N LYS A 24 -23.60 6.62 9.10
CA LYS A 24 -24.03 7.35 10.31
C LYS A 24 -23.41 6.78 11.59
N LEU A 25 -23.32 5.46 11.70
CA LEU A 25 -22.67 4.78 12.82
C LEU A 25 -21.14 5.00 12.83
N LYS A 26 -20.49 5.02 11.65
CA LYS A 26 -19.05 5.32 11.54
C LYS A 26 -18.71 6.78 11.86
N LEU A 27 -19.64 7.71 11.59
CA LEU A 27 -19.49 9.14 11.92
C LEU A 27 -19.85 9.47 13.38
N LYS A 28 -20.34 8.50 14.16
CA LYS A 28 -20.84 8.68 15.53
C LYS A 28 -19.71 8.79 16.57
N LYS A 29 -18.67 9.57 16.28
CA LYS A 29 -17.78 10.16 17.30
C LYS A 29 -17.47 11.61 16.89
N ASN A 30 -18.45 12.49 17.14
CA ASN A 30 -18.30 13.93 17.36
C ASN A 30 -17.54 14.74 16.30
N TRP A 31 -17.62 14.32 15.03
CA TRP A 31 -16.99 15.05 13.94
C TRP A 31 -17.91 16.06 13.25
N THR A 32 -17.43 17.31 13.11
CA THR A 32 -18.12 18.42 12.43
C THR A 32 -18.46 18.10 10.97
N SER A 33 -17.71 17.18 10.33
CA SER A 33 -18.06 16.61 9.03
C SER A 33 -19.41 15.89 8.99
N GLY A 34 -19.87 15.27 10.07
CA GLY A 34 -21.17 14.59 10.10
C GLY A 34 -22.36 15.54 9.92
N GLN A 35 -22.35 16.66 10.64
CA GLN A 35 -23.40 17.68 10.55
C GLN A 35 -23.39 18.38 9.18
N THR A 36 -22.21 18.73 8.68
CA THR A 36 -22.08 19.36 7.36
C THR A 36 -22.44 18.42 6.21
N ALA A 37 -22.19 17.11 6.35
CA ALA A 37 -22.60 16.10 5.39
C ALA A 37 -24.13 15.97 5.31
N LEU A 38 -24.83 16.03 6.46
CA LEU A 38 -26.30 16.02 6.49
C LEU A 38 -26.88 17.25 5.78
N GLN A 39 -26.33 18.45 6.03
CA GLN A 39 -26.75 19.66 5.32
C GLN A 39 -26.57 19.56 3.80
N ARG A 40 -25.47 18.95 3.34
CA ARG A 40 -25.24 18.68 1.91
C ARG A 40 -26.29 17.73 1.34
N MET A 41 -26.66 16.67 2.07
CA MET A 41 -27.69 15.71 1.65
C MET A 41 -29.06 16.39 1.52
N ASN A 42 -29.45 17.22 2.48
CA ASN A 42 -30.70 17.95 2.44
C ASN A 42 -30.77 18.88 1.21
N LYS A 43 -29.69 19.61 0.92
CA LYS A 43 -29.60 20.45 -0.29
C LYS A 43 -29.67 19.64 -1.59
N LYS A 44 -29.13 18.42 -1.61
CA LYS A 44 -29.25 17.52 -2.76
C LYS A 44 -30.69 17.06 -2.97
N ALA A 45 -31.42 16.77 -1.89
CA ALA A 45 -32.83 16.42 -1.96
C ALA A 45 -33.67 17.58 -2.52
N VAL A 46 -33.37 18.82 -2.13
CA VAL A 46 -34.02 20.03 -2.67
C VAL A 46 -33.84 20.12 -4.19
N ILE A 47 -32.61 19.95 -4.71
CA ILE A 47 -32.34 19.98 -6.17
C ILE A 47 -33.14 18.93 -6.93
N ASN A 48 -33.30 17.73 -6.37
CA ASN A 48 -34.00 16.64 -7.03
C ASN A 48 -35.51 16.91 -7.17
N ASN A 49 -36.08 17.71 -6.27
CA ASN A 49 -37.52 18.00 -6.22
C ASN A 49 -37.91 19.30 -6.94
N ILE A 50 -36.96 20.20 -7.23
CA ILE A 50 -37.25 21.46 -7.94
C ILE A 50 -37.60 21.20 -9.40
N ARG A 51 -38.71 21.81 -9.84
CA ARG A 51 -39.23 21.70 -11.21
C ARG A 51 -38.78 22.84 -12.12
N THR A 52 -38.60 24.03 -11.58
CA THR A 52 -38.26 25.24 -12.36
C THR A 52 -36.77 25.34 -12.66
N ARG A 53 -36.41 25.70 -13.91
CA ARG A 53 -34.99 25.80 -14.34
C ARG A 53 -34.20 26.86 -13.57
N ALA A 54 -34.79 28.03 -13.32
CA ALA A 54 -34.12 29.12 -12.61
C ALA A 54 -33.78 28.76 -11.15
N GLU A 55 -34.75 28.22 -10.41
CA GLU A 55 -34.57 27.76 -9.02
C GLU A 55 -33.57 26.61 -8.93
N LYS A 56 -33.53 25.74 -9.94
CA LYS A 56 -32.58 24.62 -10.01
C LYS A 56 -31.14 25.11 -10.13
N VAL A 57 -30.89 26.18 -10.89
CA VAL A 57 -29.55 26.80 -10.98
C VAL A 57 -29.11 27.34 -9.63
N GLN A 58 -30.00 28.04 -8.91
CA GLN A 58 -29.70 28.59 -7.59
C GLN A 58 -29.44 27.49 -6.56
N ALA A 59 -30.32 26.49 -6.47
CA ALA A 59 -30.15 25.37 -5.55
C ALA A 59 -28.87 24.56 -5.86
N GLN A 60 -28.52 24.42 -7.15
CA GLN A 60 -27.26 23.79 -7.56
C GLN A 60 -26.05 24.58 -7.07
N ALA A 61 -26.06 25.92 -7.15
CA ALA A 61 -25.00 26.76 -6.59
C ALA A 61 -24.87 26.54 -5.08
N GLU A 62 -25.97 26.54 -4.33
CA GLU A 62 -25.95 26.29 -2.89
C GLU A 62 -25.44 24.89 -2.49
N TYR A 63 -25.75 23.87 -3.30
CA TYR A 63 -25.22 22.53 -3.12
C TYR A 63 -23.72 22.48 -3.41
N THR A 64 -23.23 23.19 -4.44
CA THR A 64 -21.78 23.25 -4.70
C THR A 64 -21.02 23.87 -3.53
N GLU A 65 -21.54 24.93 -2.93
CA GLU A 65 -20.96 25.53 -1.72
C GLU A 65 -21.02 24.60 -0.50
N ALA A 66 -22.15 23.93 -0.28
CA ALA A 66 -22.26 22.94 0.79
C ALA A 66 -21.28 21.77 0.60
N ASN A 67 -21.09 21.31 -0.64
CA ASN A 67 -20.12 20.25 -0.95
C ASN A 67 -18.67 20.73 -0.73
N LYS A 68 -18.35 21.98 -1.06
CA LYS A 68 -17.04 22.59 -0.72
C LYS A 68 -16.85 22.64 0.80
N ARG A 69 -17.87 23.04 1.57
CA ARG A 69 -17.83 23.06 3.05
C ARG A 69 -17.57 21.68 3.64
N VAL A 70 -18.26 20.64 3.15
CA VAL A 70 -18.00 19.24 3.56
C VAL A 70 -16.57 18.82 3.26
N LYS A 71 -16.05 19.13 2.07
CA LYS A 71 -14.64 18.82 1.74
C LYS A 71 -13.65 19.58 2.62
N ARG A 72 -13.98 20.80 3.06
CA ARG A 72 -13.14 21.57 4.01
C ARG A 72 -13.21 20.97 5.41
N SER A 73 -14.40 20.63 5.91
CA SER A 73 -14.56 20.02 7.24
C SER A 73 -13.84 18.70 7.33
N ILE A 74 -14.00 17.78 6.36
CA ILE A 74 -13.27 16.51 6.32
C ILE A 74 -11.74 16.71 6.36
N ARG A 75 -11.21 17.73 5.66
CA ARG A 75 -9.78 18.05 5.68
C ARG A 75 -9.32 18.59 7.04
N ALA A 76 -10.09 19.51 7.63
CA ALA A 76 -9.80 20.07 8.94
C ALA A 76 -9.86 18.98 10.04
N ASP A 77 -10.87 18.13 9.95
CA ASP A 77 -11.11 16.97 10.79
C ASP A 77 -9.90 16.01 10.75
N LYS A 78 -9.48 15.61 9.54
CA LYS A 78 -8.28 14.79 9.34
C LYS A 78 -7.03 15.45 9.93
N LYS A 79 -6.85 16.75 9.71
CA LYS A 79 -5.72 17.51 10.28
C LYS A 79 -5.73 17.46 11.80
N LYS A 80 -6.89 17.74 12.42
CA LYS A 80 -7.07 17.71 13.88
C LYS A 80 -6.72 16.34 14.47
N TYR A 81 -7.18 15.26 13.86
CA TYR A 81 -6.86 13.90 14.32
C TYR A 81 -5.36 13.59 14.25
N VAL A 82 -4.68 13.99 13.18
CA VAL A 82 -3.23 13.81 13.05
C VAL A 82 -2.49 14.63 14.10
N GLU A 83 -2.92 15.87 14.36
CA GLU A 83 -2.37 16.74 15.41
C GLU A 83 -2.54 16.13 16.81
N GLU A 84 -3.72 15.58 17.13
CA GLU A 84 -3.97 14.88 18.40
C GLU A 84 -3.06 13.66 18.57
N LEU A 85 -2.79 12.91 17.50
CA LEU A 85 -1.82 11.81 17.53
C LEU A 85 -0.38 12.29 17.74
N ALA A 86 0.03 13.38 17.07
CA ALA A 86 1.36 13.96 17.20
C ALA A 86 1.61 14.47 18.63
N THR A 87 0.70 15.27 19.17
CA THR A 87 0.74 15.74 20.57
C THR A 87 0.74 14.60 21.58
N THR A 88 0.01 13.52 21.31
CA THR A 88 0.05 12.31 22.15
C THR A 88 1.43 11.63 22.10
N ALA A 89 2.05 11.56 20.92
CA ALA A 89 3.39 11.01 20.76
C ALA A 89 4.44 11.84 21.50
N GLU A 90 4.40 13.17 21.37
CA GLU A 90 5.29 14.08 22.10
C GLU A 90 5.17 13.92 23.62
N LYS A 91 3.94 13.82 24.12
CA LYS A 91 3.69 13.59 25.54
C LYS A 91 4.27 12.25 26.00
N ALA A 92 4.07 11.17 25.23
CA ALA A 92 4.62 9.86 25.56
C ALA A 92 6.16 9.86 25.59
N THR A 93 6.83 10.62 24.72
CA THR A 93 8.28 10.82 24.76
C THR A 93 8.72 11.51 26.06
N ARG A 94 8.01 12.58 26.46
CA ARG A 94 8.32 13.31 27.72
C ARG A 94 8.14 12.44 28.95
N GLU A 95 7.14 11.57 28.95
CA GLU A 95 6.81 10.67 30.06
C GLU A 95 7.63 9.36 30.05
N GLY A 96 8.47 9.13 29.04
CA GLY A 96 9.22 7.88 28.88
C GLY A 96 8.35 6.66 28.54
N ASN A 97 7.10 6.86 28.11
CA ASN A 97 6.17 5.79 27.77
C ASN A 97 6.43 5.27 26.34
N MET A 98 7.47 4.44 26.21
CA MET A 98 7.93 3.90 24.93
C MET A 98 6.89 3.05 24.20
N LYS A 99 6.03 2.33 24.94
CA LYS A 99 4.97 1.51 24.35
C LYS A 99 3.95 2.39 23.61
N GLN A 100 3.49 3.47 24.26
CA GLN A 100 2.54 4.39 23.66
C GLN A 100 3.14 5.15 22.49
N LEU A 101 4.40 5.57 22.59
CA LEU A 101 5.13 6.21 21.48
C LEU A 101 5.22 5.30 20.24
N HIS A 102 5.56 4.03 20.43
CA HIS A 102 5.62 3.07 19.32
C HIS A 102 4.24 2.86 18.68
N ASP A 103 3.19 2.70 19.50
CA ASP A 103 1.82 2.47 19.01
C ASP A 103 1.25 3.69 18.26
N THR A 104 1.51 4.92 18.72
CA THR A 104 1.09 6.15 18.02
C THR A 104 1.90 6.36 16.74
N THR A 105 3.20 6.10 16.76
CA THR A 105 4.07 6.16 15.57
C THR A 105 3.61 5.16 14.51
N LYS A 106 3.27 3.93 14.92
CA LYS A 106 2.71 2.91 14.03
C LYS A 106 1.34 3.32 13.45
N LYS A 107 0.49 4.00 14.23
CA LYS A 107 -0.78 4.57 13.75
C LYS A 107 -0.58 5.73 12.79
N LEU A 108 0.43 6.58 12.97
CA LEU A 108 0.78 7.67 12.06
C LEU A 108 1.42 7.17 10.76
N ALA A 109 2.20 6.09 10.86
CA ALA A 109 2.82 5.40 9.74
C ALA A 109 1.81 4.62 8.87
N VAL A 110 0.54 5.06 8.81
CA VAL A 110 -0.53 4.55 7.92
C VAL A 110 0.10 4.33 6.54
N LYS A 111 0.38 3.06 6.24
CA LYS A 111 1.04 2.53 5.05
C LYS A 111 1.10 3.55 3.91
N CYS A 112 2.30 3.90 3.47
CA CYS A 112 2.54 4.54 2.18
C CYS A 112 1.94 3.65 1.09
N SER A 113 0.63 3.76 0.86
CA SER A 113 -0.01 3.15 -0.30
C SER A 113 0.75 3.73 -1.47
N LYS A 114 1.32 2.85 -2.30
CA LYS A 114 1.80 3.28 -3.61
C LYS A 114 0.64 4.09 -4.22
N PRO A 115 0.90 5.29 -4.77
CA PRO A 115 -0.15 6.00 -5.49
C PRO A 115 -0.66 5.01 -6.54
N ASP A 116 -1.99 4.87 -6.61
CA ASP A 116 -2.61 4.13 -7.69
C ASP A 116 -2.05 4.72 -8.99
N ARG A 117 -1.29 3.93 -9.75
CA ARG A 117 -0.59 4.45 -10.93
C ARG A 117 -1.67 4.75 -11.95
N PRO A 118 -1.93 6.03 -12.29
CA PRO A 118 -2.95 6.33 -13.28
C PRO A 118 -2.54 5.67 -14.60
N VAL A 119 -3.51 5.08 -15.30
CA VAL A 119 -3.29 4.57 -16.67
C VAL A 119 -2.74 5.72 -17.50
N LYS A 120 -1.62 5.50 -18.18
CA LYS A 120 -0.95 6.53 -18.99
C LYS A 120 -1.26 6.36 -20.46
N ASP A 121 -1.35 7.47 -21.18
CA ASP A 121 -1.38 7.47 -22.64
C ASP A 121 -0.04 7.03 -23.23
N LYS A 122 0.04 6.86 -24.55
CA LYS A 122 1.28 6.49 -25.25
C LYS A 122 2.43 7.49 -25.05
N LYS A 123 2.13 8.73 -24.65
CA LYS A 123 3.10 9.80 -24.37
C LYS A 123 3.47 9.89 -22.88
N GLY A 124 2.99 8.95 -22.06
CA GLY A 124 3.28 8.87 -20.63
C GLY A 124 2.46 9.83 -19.74
N LYS A 125 1.46 10.53 -20.28
CA LYS A 125 0.58 11.44 -19.55
C LYS A 125 -0.54 10.65 -18.84
N PRO A 126 -0.87 10.97 -17.59
CA PRO A 126 -1.92 10.27 -16.85
C PRO A 126 -3.31 10.54 -17.44
N ILE A 127 -4.10 9.47 -17.61
CA ILE A 127 -5.49 9.50 -18.08
C ILE A 127 -6.43 9.41 -16.88
N THR A 128 -7.20 10.47 -16.66
CA THR A 128 -8.15 10.58 -15.53
C THR A 128 -9.59 10.22 -15.91
N GLU A 129 -9.92 10.18 -17.21
CA GLU A 129 -11.27 9.91 -17.71
C GLU A 129 -11.46 8.43 -18.06
N ILE A 130 -12.59 7.84 -17.63
CA ILE A 130 -12.89 6.41 -17.80
C ILE A 130 -13.00 6.02 -19.28
N GLN A 131 -13.60 6.87 -20.12
CA GLN A 131 -13.72 6.60 -21.55
C GLN A 131 -12.36 6.53 -22.23
N GLN A 132 -11.49 7.49 -21.92
CA GLN A 132 -10.12 7.51 -22.43
C GLN A 132 -9.30 6.32 -21.92
N GLN A 133 -9.53 5.86 -20.69
CA GLN A 133 -8.90 4.63 -20.20
C GLN A 133 -9.32 3.40 -21.00
N ARG A 134 -10.61 3.27 -21.34
CA ARG A 134 -11.10 2.17 -22.19
C ARG A 134 -10.47 2.20 -23.59
N ASN A 135 -10.39 3.38 -24.20
CA ASN A 135 -9.75 3.54 -25.50
C ASN A 135 -8.26 3.16 -25.43
N ARG A 136 -7.56 3.57 -24.36
CA ARG A 136 -6.16 3.20 -24.13
C ARG A 136 -5.98 1.68 -23.98
N TRP A 137 -6.92 0.99 -23.35
CA TRP A 137 -6.95 -0.47 -23.27
C TRP A 137 -7.14 -1.11 -24.65
N VAL A 138 -8.09 -0.62 -25.45
CA VAL A 138 -8.31 -1.11 -26.82
C VAL A 138 -7.04 -0.98 -27.66
N GLU A 139 -6.43 0.22 -27.68
CA GLU A 139 -5.16 0.45 -28.39
C GLU A 139 -4.03 -0.47 -27.92
N TYR A 140 -3.92 -0.71 -26.61
CA TYR A 140 -2.87 -1.57 -26.05
C TYR A 140 -3.06 -3.02 -26.50
N PHE A 141 -4.30 -3.53 -26.46
CA PHE A 141 -4.59 -4.90 -26.85
C PHE A 141 -4.47 -5.11 -28.36
N GLU A 142 -4.85 -4.12 -29.18
CA GLU A 142 -4.63 -4.19 -30.62
C GLU A 142 -3.14 -4.29 -30.98
N GLU A 143 -2.29 -3.45 -30.36
CA GLU A 143 -0.85 -3.47 -30.58
C GLU A 143 -0.20 -4.79 -30.12
N LEU A 144 -0.67 -5.33 -29.00
CA LEU A 144 -0.12 -6.56 -28.42
C LEU A 144 -0.55 -7.82 -29.20
N LEU A 145 -1.85 -7.92 -29.55
CA LEU A 145 -2.42 -9.13 -30.12
C LEU A 145 -2.35 -9.18 -31.65
N ASN A 146 -2.26 -8.04 -32.33
CA ASN A 146 -2.21 -7.96 -33.79
C ASN A 146 -0.81 -7.59 -34.31
N ARG A 147 0.25 -7.96 -33.58
CA ARG A 147 1.63 -7.74 -34.05
C ARG A 147 1.91 -8.60 -35.29
N PRO A 148 2.38 -8.04 -36.41
CA PRO A 148 2.77 -8.83 -37.57
C PRO A 148 3.95 -9.75 -37.23
N ALA A 149 4.01 -10.91 -37.90
CA ALA A 149 5.10 -11.85 -37.73
C ALA A 149 6.45 -11.13 -37.96
N PRO A 150 7.45 -11.30 -37.07
CA PRO A 150 8.76 -10.71 -37.27
C PRO A 150 9.33 -11.24 -38.59
N MET A 151 9.81 -10.33 -39.43
CA MET A 151 10.27 -10.63 -40.79
C MET A 151 11.54 -11.49 -40.82
N ASN A 152 12.27 -11.52 -39.70
CA ASN A 152 13.45 -12.35 -39.49
C ASN A 152 13.15 -13.36 -38.37
N PRO A 153 13.43 -14.66 -38.57
CA PRO A 153 13.34 -15.63 -37.49
C PRO A 153 14.32 -15.25 -36.36
N PRO A 154 13.97 -15.46 -35.07
CA PRO A 154 14.89 -15.24 -33.96
C PRO A 154 16.10 -16.17 -34.10
N ASP A 155 17.30 -15.59 -34.12
CA ASP A 155 18.55 -16.33 -34.04
C ASP A 155 18.78 -16.70 -32.56
N ILE A 156 18.50 -17.95 -32.21
CA ILE A 156 18.68 -18.47 -30.85
C ILE A 156 20.01 -19.19 -30.83
N GLU A 157 21.06 -18.50 -30.37
CA GLU A 157 22.34 -19.15 -30.09
C GLU A 157 22.13 -20.25 -29.03
N ALA A 158 22.55 -21.48 -29.35
CA ALA A 158 22.44 -22.61 -28.45
C ALA A 158 23.21 -22.33 -27.15
N ALA A 159 22.58 -22.57 -26.01
CA ALA A 159 23.22 -22.38 -24.72
C ALA A 159 24.51 -23.21 -24.63
N HIS A 160 25.63 -22.57 -24.28
CA HIS A 160 26.86 -23.28 -23.98
C HIS A 160 26.65 -24.13 -22.71
N THR A 161 26.49 -25.43 -22.90
CA THR A 161 26.49 -26.39 -21.80
C THR A 161 27.90 -26.50 -21.24
N ASP A 162 27.95 -26.58 -19.91
CA ASP A 162 29.07 -27.01 -19.07
C ASP A 162 30.02 -25.91 -18.59
N PHE A 163 29.63 -25.29 -17.46
CA PHE A 163 30.61 -24.73 -16.54
C PHE A 163 31.53 -25.88 -16.06
N PRO A 164 32.86 -25.74 -16.16
CA PRO A 164 33.78 -26.75 -15.65
C PRO A 164 33.73 -26.72 -14.12
N ILE A 165 32.82 -27.54 -13.55
CA ILE A 165 32.79 -27.81 -12.12
C ILE A 165 33.88 -28.86 -11.87
N ASP A 166 34.91 -28.48 -11.13
CA ASP A 166 35.92 -29.42 -10.69
C ASP A 166 35.31 -30.39 -9.67
N VAL A 167 35.18 -31.66 -10.06
CA VAL A 167 34.66 -32.75 -9.23
C VAL A 167 35.76 -33.45 -8.43
N ASN A 168 37.01 -32.97 -8.49
CA ASN A 168 38.10 -33.56 -7.72
C ASN A 168 37.92 -33.31 -6.21
N PRO A 169 38.42 -34.23 -5.36
CA PRO A 169 38.42 -34.03 -3.92
C PRO A 169 39.20 -32.76 -3.53
N PRO A 170 38.72 -31.98 -2.53
CA PRO A 170 39.39 -30.75 -2.12
C PRO A 170 40.79 -31.03 -1.58
N THR A 171 41.73 -30.19 -1.98
CA THR A 171 43.13 -30.27 -1.55
C THR A 171 43.28 -29.78 -0.11
N LYS A 172 44.31 -30.27 0.58
CA LYS A 172 44.64 -29.86 1.95
C LYS A 172 44.84 -28.33 2.08
N GLU A 173 45.31 -27.68 1.02
CA GLU A 173 45.55 -26.25 0.99
C GLU A 173 44.25 -25.45 0.88
N GLU A 174 43.31 -25.89 0.04
CA GLU A 174 41.97 -25.30 -0.06
C GLU A 174 41.22 -25.40 1.26
N ILE A 175 41.29 -26.56 1.93
CA ILE A 175 40.69 -26.75 3.26
C ILE A 175 41.32 -25.76 4.26
N ARG A 176 42.65 -25.60 4.23
CA ARG A 176 43.36 -24.64 5.10
C ARG A 176 42.94 -23.21 4.84
N MET A 177 42.80 -22.80 3.58
CA MET A 177 42.33 -21.46 3.23
C MET A 177 40.88 -21.23 3.63
N ALA A 178 40.00 -22.20 3.40
CA ALA A 178 38.59 -22.13 3.80
C ALA A 178 38.44 -21.96 5.31
N VAL A 179 39.18 -22.76 6.11
CA VAL A 179 39.18 -22.67 7.59
C VAL A 179 39.67 -21.29 8.07
N ARG A 180 40.65 -20.68 7.39
CA ARG A 180 41.11 -19.32 7.71
C ARG A 180 40.05 -18.25 7.48
N GLN A 181 39.22 -18.39 6.44
CA GLN A 181 38.17 -17.44 6.08
C GLN A 181 36.94 -17.49 7.02
N ILE A 182 36.79 -18.53 7.83
CA ILE A 182 35.69 -18.64 8.80
C ILE A 182 35.74 -17.45 9.76
N LYS A 183 34.61 -16.78 10.00
CA LYS A 183 34.52 -15.62 10.90
C LYS A 183 34.57 -16.06 12.37
N ASN A 184 35.34 -15.35 13.19
CA ASN A 184 35.41 -15.54 14.64
C ASN A 184 34.15 -14.99 15.33
N ARG A 185 33.94 -15.38 16.60
CA ARG A 185 32.88 -14.92 17.51
C ARG A 185 31.46 -15.22 17.03
N LYS A 186 31.30 -16.31 16.26
CA LYS A 186 29.98 -16.89 15.99
C LYS A 186 29.60 -17.84 17.11
N ALA A 187 28.29 -17.96 17.38
CA ALA A 187 27.78 -18.93 18.33
C ALA A 187 28.21 -20.36 17.93
N ALA A 188 28.59 -21.17 18.92
CA ALA A 188 28.93 -22.56 18.71
C ALA A 188 27.69 -23.35 18.23
N GLY A 189 27.92 -24.38 17.42
CA GLY A 189 26.88 -25.33 17.04
C GLY A 189 26.46 -26.23 18.20
N PRO A 190 25.58 -27.21 17.96
CA PRO A 190 25.13 -28.18 18.99
C PRO A 190 26.27 -28.97 19.65
N ASP A 191 27.43 -29.06 18.98
CA ASP A 191 28.61 -29.74 19.48
C ASP A 191 29.47 -28.87 20.42
N ASP A 192 29.03 -27.63 20.70
CA ASP A 192 29.71 -26.63 21.55
C ASP A 192 31.13 -26.25 21.10
N ILE A 193 31.50 -26.56 19.84
CA ILE A 193 32.81 -26.20 19.27
C ILE A 193 32.76 -24.81 18.62
N PRO A 194 33.55 -23.83 19.10
CA PRO A 194 33.64 -22.50 18.49
C PRO A 194 34.54 -22.51 17.25
N ALA A 195 34.28 -21.60 16.29
CA ALA A 195 35.05 -21.50 15.04
C ALA A 195 36.56 -21.26 15.26
N GLU A 196 36.91 -20.63 16.38
CA GLU A 196 38.29 -20.39 16.82
C GLU A 196 39.06 -21.68 17.09
N ALA A 197 38.39 -22.74 17.58
CA ALA A 197 39.04 -24.02 17.89
C ALA A 197 39.52 -24.77 16.64
N LEU A 198 38.92 -24.47 15.48
CA LEU A 198 39.28 -25.08 14.20
C LEU A 198 40.46 -24.37 13.51
N LYS A 199 40.85 -23.19 13.99
CA LYS A 199 41.95 -22.43 13.41
C LYS A 199 43.28 -22.89 14.01
N PRO A 200 44.33 -23.10 13.19
CA PRO A 200 45.65 -23.42 13.71
C PRO A 200 46.21 -22.21 14.47
N ASN A 201 46.29 -22.33 15.81
CA ASN A 201 46.87 -21.31 16.69
C ASN A 201 48.38 -21.25 16.50
N CYS A 202 48.93 -20.10 16.11
CA CYS A 202 50.38 -19.88 16.09
C CYS A 202 50.94 -19.14 17.32
N ASN A 203 50.12 -18.67 18.28
CA ASN A 203 50.62 -17.90 19.42
C ASN A 203 50.11 -18.44 20.76
N THR A 204 50.85 -19.42 21.31
CA THR A 204 50.84 -19.74 22.74
C THR A 204 51.65 -18.66 23.46
N THR A 205 51.00 -17.74 24.16
CA THR A 205 51.64 -16.97 25.24
C THR A 205 50.86 -17.24 26.52
N ASP A 206 51.47 -18.12 27.32
CA ASP A 206 51.11 -18.53 28.66
C ASP A 206 51.15 -17.30 29.61
N HIS A 207 50.01 -16.98 30.24
CA HIS A 207 49.95 -16.01 31.34
C HIS A 207 49.42 -16.73 32.58
N ARG A 208 50.33 -17.38 33.31
CA ARG A 208 50.15 -17.75 34.70
C ARG A 208 49.81 -16.50 35.51
N ARG A 209 48.62 -16.47 36.13
CA ARG A 209 48.26 -15.53 37.19
C ARG A 209 48.32 -16.26 38.53
N THR A 210 49.40 -16.06 39.26
CA THR A 210 49.45 -16.25 40.71
C THR A 210 48.69 -15.11 41.37
N VAL A 211 47.80 -15.40 42.31
CA VAL A 211 47.38 -14.44 43.34
C VAL A 211 47.20 -15.20 44.66
N ASN A 212 47.86 -14.70 45.70
CA ASN A 212 47.69 -15.04 47.11
C ASN A 212 46.30 -14.65 47.62
#